data_AF-A0A943J2N1-F1
#
_entry.id   AF-A0A943J2N1-F1
#
_cell.length_a   1.000
_cell.length_b   1.000
_cell.length_c   1.000
_cell.angle_alpha   90.00
_cell.angle_beta   90.00
_cell.angle_gamma   90.00
#
_symmetry.space_group_name_H-M   'P 1'
#
loop_
_entity.id
_entity.type
_entity.pdbx_description
1 polymer ?
#
loop_
_entity_poly.entity_id
_entity_poly.type
_entity_poly.pdbx_seq_one_letter_code
_entity_poly.pdbx_strand_id
1 'polypeptide(L)'
;FYIQLVIPQFLFPIITLTVFLIFKKVLKIKEVEHSDYNKNLSVKETILLIFIFLGSIILLELLSILNSMFFYAIGIDLPSLSIERFMPSSTIEIILFIFVIAVLPAISEETIYRFGVCGSLSRYSVFGSIVVSSLAFGIMHGTLQQLVYAIAAGFVLGYIFLKTENIKITVFLHFLTNFISCVYMLIEMRYGTEAYITTHLIFAGFSLLIGFISAIIYFKTYGFSIKKSDNLPAGKVILLIFKSPFFYLFTFIEIGFMVLNLL
;
A
#
# COMPACT_ATOMS: atom_id res chain seq x y z
N PHE A 1 -13.13 19.05 12.71
CA PHE A 1 -12.15 18.19 13.39
C PHE A 1 -12.37 16.71 13.12
N TYR A 2 -13.44 16.07 13.63
CA TYR A 2 -13.91 14.76 13.09
C TYR A 2 -14.07 14.80 11.57
N ILE A 3 -14.59 15.92 11.05
CA ILE A 3 -14.71 16.20 9.61
C ILE A 3 -13.36 16.15 8.86
N GLN A 4 -12.23 16.54 9.45
CA GLN A 4 -10.92 16.58 8.77
C GLN A 4 -10.19 15.23 8.78
N LEU A 5 -10.53 14.31 9.68
CA LEU A 5 -9.97 12.96 9.68
C LEU A 5 -10.93 11.98 9.00
N VAL A 6 -12.21 12.02 9.38
CA VAL A 6 -13.25 11.11 8.88
C VAL A 6 -13.61 11.42 7.44
N ILE A 7 -13.76 12.67 6.99
CA ILE A 7 -14.12 12.88 5.57
C ILE A 7 -12.98 12.43 4.63
N PRO A 8 -11.72 12.85 4.84
CA PRO A 8 -10.62 12.43 3.97
C PRO A 8 -10.29 10.94 4.07
N GLN A 9 -10.34 10.33 5.25
CA GLN A 9 -9.93 8.92 5.39
C GLN A 9 -11.11 7.93 5.35
N PHE A 10 -12.36 8.38 5.44
CA PHE A 10 -13.55 7.53 5.34
C PHE A 10 -14.28 7.72 4.01
N LEU A 11 -14.63 8.95 3.65
CA LEU A 11 -15.41 9.19 2.42
C LEU A 11 -14.58 8.97 1.17
N PHE A 12 -13.30 9.35 1.16
CA PHE A 12 -12.48 9.21 -0.03
C PHE A 12 -12.26 7.74 -0.43
N PRO A 13 -11.78 6.82 0.44
CA PRO A 13 -11.68 5.41 0.08
C PRO A 13 -12.99 4.82 -0.43
N ILE A 14 -14.12 5.17 0.21
CA ILE A 14 -15.45 4.68 -0.19
C ILE A 14 -15.86 5.26 -1.55
N ILE A 15 -15.70 6.56 -1.78
CA ILE A 15 -16.06 7.22 -3.03
C ILE A 15 -15.18 6.70 -4.15
N THR A 16 -13.86 6.68 -3.97
CA THR A 16 -12.91 6.21 -4.99
C THR A 16 -13.14 4.74 -5.31
N LEU A 17 -13.39 3.90 -4.30
CA LEU A 17 -13.76 2.49 -4.52
C LEU A 17 -15.10 2.35 -5.24
N THR A 18 -16.12 3.12 -4.84
CA THR A 18 -17.46 3.07 -5.45
C THR A 18 -17.41 3.51 -6.91
N VAL A 19 -16.73 4.62 -7.19
CA VAL A 19 -16.49 5.11 -8.55
C VAL A 19 -15.74 4.05 -9.36
N PHE A 20 -14.69 3.45 -8.79
CA PHE A 20 -13.96 2.36 -9.44
C PHE A 20 -14.87 1.17 -9.79
N LEU A 21 -15.70 0.71 -8.86
CA LEU A 21 -16.61 -0.42 -9.07
C LEU A 21 -17.70 -0.12 -10.10
N ILE A 22 -18.28 1.09 -10.08
CA ILE A 22 -19.24 1.56 -11.10
C ILE A 22 -18.56 1.59 -12.47
N PHE A 23 -17.36 2.15 -12.55
CA PHE A 23 -16.62 2.28 -13.79
C PHE A 23 -16.23 0.92 -14.38
N LYS A 24 -15.76 -0.01 -13.54
CA LYS A 24 -15.51 -1.41 -13.91
C LYS A 24 -16.77 -2.03 -14.56
N LYS A 25 -17.93 -1.82 -13.95
CA LYS A 25 -19.22 -2.34 -14.45
C LYS A 25 -19.62 -1.69 -15.78
N VAL A 26 -19.48 -0.37 -15.91
CA VAL A 26 -19.87 0.40 -17.11
C VAL A 26 -19.01 0.05 -18.32
N LEU A 27 -17.68 0.00 -18.14
CA LEU A 27 -16.75 -0.26 -19.24
C LEU A 27 -16.70 -1.72 -19.67
N LYS A 28 -17.43 -2.62 -18.98
CA LYS A 28 -17.34 -4.07 -19.18
C LYS A 28 -15.88 -4.50 -19.27
N ILE A 29 -15.02 -3.94 -18.41
CA ILE A 29 -13.64 -4.38 -18.31
C ILE A 29 -13.75 -5.84 -17.90
N LYS A 30 -13.61 -6.72 -18.90
CA LYS A 30 -13.53 -8.14 -18.65
C LYS A 30 -12.35 -8.25 -17.70
N GLU A 31 -12.62 -8.87 -16.55
CA GLU A 31 -11.54 -9.37 -15.73
C GLU A 31 -10.60 -10.07 -16.71
N VAL A 32 -9.28 -9.81 -16.59
CA VAL A 32 -8.36 -10.78 -17.19
C VAL A 32 -8.85 -12.10 -16.61
N GLU A 33 -9.43 -12.96 -17.45
CA GLU A 33 -9.96 -14.22 -16.99
C GLU A 33 -8.75 -14.93 -16.43
N HIS A 34 -8.61 -14.86 -15.10
CA HIS A 34 -7.51 -15.46 -14.40
C HIS A 34 -7.74 -17.00 -14.35
N SER A 35 -8.51 -17.55 -15.29
CA SER A 35 -8.87 -18.96 -15.40
C SER A 35 -7.66 -19.86 -15.69
N ASP A 36 -6.53 -19.30 -16.14
CA ASP A 36 -5.24 -19.99 -16.32
C ASP A 36 -4.28 -19.88 -15.10
N TYR A 37 -4.77 -19.42 -13.95
CA TYR A 37 -3.95 -18.97 -12.81
C TYR A 37 -4.28 -19.71 -11.50
N ASN A 38 -4.29 -21.04 -11.57
CA ASN A 38 -4.66 -21.91 -10.46
C ASN A 38 -3.44 -22.49 -9.72
N LYS A 39 -2.43 -21.66 -9.42
CA LYS A 39 -1.32 -22.07 -8.53
C LYS A 39 -1.65 -21.64 -7.11
N ASN A 40 -2.35 -22.50 -6.37
CA ASN A 40 -2.44 -22.35 -4.92
C ASN A 40 -1.01 -22.39 -4.36
N LEU A 41 -0.51 -21.26 -3.88
CA LEU A 41 0.76 -21.22 -3.16
C LEU A 41 0.66 -22.20 -2.00
N SER A 42 1.77 -22.88 -1.72
CA SER A 42 1.84 -23.64 -0.48
C SER A 42 1.70 -22.68 0.71
N VAL A 43 1.12 -23.18 1.81
CA VAL A 43 1.05 -22.44 3.09
C VAL A 43 2.44 -21.93 3.50
N LYS A 44 3.48 -22.75 3.28
CA LYS A 44 4.88 -22.38 3.51
C LYS A 44 5.32 -21.16 2.70
N GLU A 45 5.03 -21.15 1.40
CA GLU A 45 5.39 -20.03 0.52
C GLU A 45 4.70 -18.73 0.96
N THR A 46 3.41 -18.82 1.33
CA THR A 46 2.63 -17.68 1.82
C THR A 46 3.21 -17.13 3.13
N ILE A 47 3.53 -17.98 4.09
CA ILE A 47 4.15 -17.59 5.37
C ILE A 47 5.49 -16.89 5.15
N LEU A 48 6.33 -17.43 4.26
CA LEU A 48 7.62 -16.82 3.93
C LEU A 48 7.44 -15.43 3.33
N LEU A 49 6.49 -15.25 2.40
CA LEU A 49 6.18 -13.94 1.83
C LEU A 49 5.68 -12.95 2.88
N ILE A 50 4.88 -13.38 3.86
CA ILE A 50 4.42 -12.52 4.97
C ILE A 50 5.62 -12.05 5.80
N PHE A 51 6.53 -12.93 6.19
CA PHE A 51 7.70 -12.53 6.98
C PHE A 51 8.68 -11.65 6.18
N ILE A 52 8.87 -11.95 4.89
CA ILE A 52 9.65 -11.06 4.01
C ILE A 52 9.00 -9.68 3.95
N PHE A 53 7.68 -9.62 3.82
CA PHE A 53 6.95 -8.36 3.81
C PHE A 53 7.14 -7.59 5.13
N LEU A 54 6.98 -8.25 6.29
CA LEU A 54 7.22 -7.64 7.60
C LEU A 54 8.65 -7.13 7.78
N GLY A 55 9.66 -7.86 7.30
CA GLY A 55 11.03 -7.35 7.30
C GLY A 55 11.21 -6.15 6.36
N SER A 56 10.57 -6.19 5.19
CA SER A 56 10.67 -5.12 4.20
C SER A 56 10.05 -3.81 4.69
N ILE A 57 8.90 -3.84 5.38
CA ILE A 57 8.26 -2.61 5.87
C ILE A 57 9.13 -1.88 6.91
N ILE A 58 9.89 -2.60 7.74
CA ILE A 58 10.83 -1.99 8.70
C ILE A 58 12.00 -1.33 7.95
N LEU A 59 12.52 -1.96 6.89
CA LEU A 59 13.55 -1.33 6.04
C LEU A 59 13.02 -0.08 5.33
N LEU A 60 11.77 -0.11 4.87
CA LEU A 60 11.13 1.04 4.24
C LEU A 60 10.85 2.18 5.24
N GLU A 61 10.51 1.85 6.48
CA GLU A 61 10.37 2.83 7.55
C GLU A 61 11.71 3.52 7.87
N LEU A 62 12.80 2.75 7.97
CA LEU A 62 14.16 3.32 8.09
C LEU A 62 14.49 4.26 6.92
N LEU A 63 14.11 3.88 5.70
CA LEU A 63 14.27 4.74 4.52
C LEU A 63 13.44 6.04 4.64
N SER A 64 12.22 5.96 5.18
CA SER A 64 11.36 7.13 5.42
C SER A 64 11.95 8.09 6.46
N ILE A 65 12.57 7.56 7.53
CA ILE A 65 13.29 8.36 8.52
C ILE A 65 14.48 9.07 7.86
N LEU A 66 15.29 8.35 7.07
CA LEU A 66 16.41 8.92 6.34
C LEU A 66 15.96 10.00 5.34
N ASN A 67 14.83 9.79 4.66
CA ASN A 67 14.23 10.78 3.76
C ASN A 67 13.87 12.06 4.54
N SER A 68 13.24 11.92 5.71
CA SER A 68 12.88 13.05 6.57
C SER A 68 14.13 13.81 7.06
N MET A 69 15.18 13.09 7.47
CA MET A 69 16.46 13.69 7.86
C MET A 69 17.15 14.45 6.72
N PHE A 70 17.08 13.92 5.49
CA PHE A 70 17.63 14.58 4.31
C PHE A 70 16.94 15.92 4.03
N PHE A 71 15.60 15.95 4.01
CA PHE A 71 14.85 17.19 3.79
C PHE A 71 15.12 18.22 4.88
N TYR A 72 15.16 17.80 6.13
CA TYR A 72 15.53 18.66 7.25
C TYR A 72 16.94 19.26 7.08
N ALA A 73 17.91 18.44 6.66
CA ALA A 73 19.29 18.88 6.45
C ALA A 73 19.45 19.93 5.33
N ILE A 74 18.55 19.96 4.35
CA ILE A 74 18.52 20.99 3.29
C ILE A 74 17.56 22.15 3.59
N GLY A 75 17.07 22.25 4.83
CA GLY A 75 16.22 23.35 5.30
C GLY A 75 14.75 23.23 4.90
N ILE A 76 14.29 22.04 4.51
CA ILE A 76 12.89 21.75 4.20
C ILE A 76 12.28 21.00 5.38
N ASP A 77 11.40 21.68 6.11
CA ASP A 77 10.61 21.03 7.16
C ASP A 77 9.40 20.35 6.53
N LEU A 78 9.37 19.02 6.58
CA LEU A 78 8.24 18.26 6.08
C LEU A 78 7.19 18.18 7.18
N PRO A 79 5.94 18.61 6.92
CA PRO A 79 4.89 18.55 7.91
C PRO A 79 4.66 17.09 8.31
N SER A 80 4.93 16.78 9.58
CA SER A 80 4.46 15.54 10.16
C SER A 80 2.95 15.63 10.34
N LEU A 81 2.23 14.57 9.96
CA LEU A 81 0.83 14.42 10.34
C LEU A 81 0.78 14.34 11.87
N SER A 82 0.56 15.48 12.54
CA SER A 82 0.47 15.56 13.98
C SER A 82 -0.77 14.79 14.45
N ILE A 83 -0.54 13.58 14.98
CA ILE A 83 -1.55 12.65 15.52
C ILE A 83 -2.27 13.23 16.75
N GLU A 84 -1.75 14.30 17.34
CA GLU A 84 -2.34 15.02 18.47
C GLU A 84 -3.83 15.36 18.27
N ARG A 85 -4.33 15.31 17.04
CA ARG A 85 -5.71 15.64 16.70
C ARG A 85 -6.72 14.48 16.79
N PHE A 86 -6.33 13.23 17.05
CA PHE A 86 -7.33 12.18 17.28
C PHE A 86 -6.86 11.20 18.33
N MET A 87 -7.37 11.38 19.55
CA MET A 87 -7.09 10.49 20.67
C MET A 87 -8.33 9.63 20.98
N PRO A 88 -8.45 8.40 20.41
CA PRO A 88 -9.57 7.53 20.71
C PRO A 88 -9.56 7.13 22.18
N SER A 89 -10.63 7.47 22.89
CA SER A 89 -10.78 7.33 24.34
C SER A 89 -11.71 6.18 24.74
N SER A 90 -12.65 5.81 23.86
CA SER A 90 -13.60 4.70 24.07
C SER A 90 -13.28 3.49 23.20
N THR A 91 -13.76 2.30 23.60
CA THR A 91 -13.62 1.07 22.79
C THR A 91 -14.19 1.23 21.38
N ILE A 92 -15.31 1.93 21.24
CA ILE A 92 -15.96 2.19 19.96
C ILE A 92 -15.08 3.10 19.09
N GLU A 93 -14.50 4.16 19.67
CA GLU A 93 -13.58 5.04 18.94
C GLU A 93 -12.34 4.29 18.45
N ILE A 94 -11.79 3.35 19.23
CA ILE A 94 -10.64 2.52 18.82
C ILE A 94 -11.00 1.59 17.66
N ILE A 95 -12.18 0.96 17.73
CA ILE A 95 -12.66 0.09 16.64
C ILE A 95 -12.82 0.91 15.36
N LEU A 96 -13.45 2.09 15.45
CA LEU A 96 -13.61 2.99 14.31
C LEU A 96 -12.27 3.48 13.78
N PHE A 97 -11.35 3.85 14.67
CA PHE A 97 -9.99 4.25 14.33
C PHE A 97 -9.27 3.18 13.50
N ILE A 98 -9.23 1.94 13.99
CA ILE A 98 -8.62 0.82 13.28
C ILE A 98 -9.31 0.57 11.94
N PHE A 99 -10.64 0.67 11.90
CA PHE A 99 -11.38 0.49 10.65
C PHE A 99 -11.02 1.54 9.60
N VAL A 100 -10.97 2.82 9.98
CA VAL A 100 -10.69 3.95 9.09
C VAL A 100 -9.22 3.97 8.64
N ILE A 101 -8.28 3.67 9.52
CA ILE A 101 -6.84 3.77 9.22
C ILE A 101 -6.30 2.49 8.60
N ALA A 102 -6.79 1.31 9.02
CA ALA A 102 -6.21 0.04 8.62
C ALA A 102 -7.06 -0.76 7.64
N VAL A 103 -8.34 -0.95 7.94
CA VAL A 103 -9.18 -1.89 7.16
C VAL A 103 -9.61 -1.27 5.83
N LEU A 104 -10.21 -0.08 5.88
CA LEU A 104 -10.82 0.56 4.73
C LEU A 104 -9.78 0.95 3.64
N PRO A 105 -8.62 1.56 3.99
CA PRO A 105 -7.55 1.84 3.03
C PRO A 105 -7.01 0.56 2.40
N ALA A 106 -6.71 -0.47 3.21
CA ALA A 106 -6.17 -1.72 2.71
C ALA A 106 -7.08 -2.39 1.66
N ILE A 107 -8.40 -2.40 1.89
CA ILE A 107 -9.35 -2.97 0.93
C ILE A 107 -9.45 -2.10 -0.32
N SER A 108 -9.69 -0.80 -0.15
CA SER A 108 -9.95 0.12 -1.26
C SER A 108 -8.73 0.29 -2.17
N GLU A 109 -7.58 0.59 -1.59
CA GLU A 109 -6.36 0.89 -2.31
C GLU A 109 -5.83 -0.35 -3.03
N GLU A 110 -5.80 -1.51 -2.40
CA GLU A 110 -5.35 -2.73 -3.08
C GLU A 110 -6.32 -3.15 -4.20
N THR A 111 -7.62 -2.90 -4.04
CA THR A 111 -8.61 -3.10 -5.11
C THR A 111 -8.34 -2.19 -6.31
N ILE A 112 -8.02 -0.92 -6.07
CA ILE A 112 -7.75 0.05 -7.14
C ILE A 112 -6.38 -0.21 -7.77
N TYR A 113 -5.32 -0.24 -6.98
CA TYR A 113 -3.95 -0.24 -7.49
C TYR A 113 -3.45 -1.63 -7.87
N ARG A 114 -3.76 -2.68 -7.09
CA ARG A 114 -3.34 -4.04 -7.48
C ARG A 114 -4.30 -4.63 -8.46
N PHE A 115 -5.55 -4.79 -8.10
CA PHE A 115 -6.49 -5.44 -9.00
C PHE A 115 -6.83 -4.57 -10.22
N GLY A 116 -7.16 -3.30 -10.00
CA GLY A 116 -7.48 -2.37 -11.08
C GLY A 116 -6.30 -2.02 -11.99
N VAL A 117 -5.23 -1.43 -11.43
CA VAL A 117 -4.10 -0.93 -12.24
C VAL A 117 -3.09 -2.03 -12.56
N CYS A 118 -2.49 -2.68 -11.55
CA CYS A 118 -1.43 -3.66 -11.76
C CYS A 118 -1.95 -4.89 -12.55
N GLY A 119 -3.09 -5.45 -12.15
CA GLY A 119 -3.71 -6.62 -12.77
C GLY A 119 -4.11 -6.38 -14.23
N SER A 120 -4.69 -5.21 -14.53
CA SER A 120 -5.05 -4.88 -15.92
C SER A 120 -3.84 -4.66 -16.82
N LEU A 121 -2.73 -4.16 -16.27
CA LEU A 121 -1.50 -3.86 -17.03
C LEU A 121 -0.54 -5.05 -17.15
N SER A 122 -0.62 -6.02 -16.24
CA SER A 122 0.31 -7.15 -16.17
C SER A 122 0.29 -8.00 -17.44
N ARG A 123 -0.85 -8.08 -18.14
CA ARG A 123 -0.96 -8.75 -19.45
C ARG A 123 -0.03 -8.15 -20.51
N TYR A 124 0.28 -6.86 -20.39
CA TYR A 124 1.12 -6.14 -21.33
C TYR A 124 2.58 -6.08 -20.89
N SER A 125 2.82 -5.83 -19.59
CA SER A 125 4.14 -5.86 -18.98
C SER A 125 4.05 -6.08 -17.48
N VAL A 126 4.66 -7.18 -16.99
CA VAL A 126 4.76 -7.46 -15.54
C VAL A 126 5.50 -6.36 -14.79
N PHE A 127 6.67 -5.95 -15.29
CA PHE A 127 7.47 -4.92 -14.61
C PHE A 127 6.80 -3.55 -14.72
N GLY A 128 6.31 -3.19 -15.91
CA GLY A 128 5.62 -1.91 -16.13
C GLY A 128 4.35 -1.78 -15.30
N SER A 129 3.59 -2.86 -15.09
CA SER A 129 2.39 -2.83 -14.28
C SER A 129 2.68 -2.57 -12.81
N ILE A 130 3.74 -3.17 -12.26
CA ILE A 130 4.19 -2.91 -10.89
C ILE A 130 4.63 -1.44 -10.79
N VAL A 131 5.50 -0.97 -11.68
CA VAL A 131 6.00 0.42 -11.65
C VAL A 131 4.85 1.43 -11.65
N VAL A 132 3.92 1.34 -12.60
CA VAL A 132 2.82 2.30 -12.72
C VAL A 132 1.89 2.23 -11.51
N SER A 133 1.56 1.02 -11.05
CA SER A 133 0.73 0.82 -9.87
C SER A 133 1.37 1.42 -8.61
N SER A 134 2.67 1.21 -8.41
CA SER A 134 3.43 1.75 -7.27
C SER A 134 3.55 3.27 -7.30
N LEU A 135 3.81 3.86 -8.47
CA LEU A 135 3.90 5.31 -8.62
C LEU A 135 2.54 5.96 -8.36
N ALA A 136 1.46 5.43 -8.93
CA ALA A 136 0.11 5.94 -8.67
C ALA A 136 -0.26 5.84 -7.19
N PHE A 137 0.05 4.71 -6.56
CA PHE A 137 -0.17 4.49 -5.13
C PHE A 137 0.57 5.52 -4.25
N GLY A 138 1.85 5.78 -4.55
CA GLY A 138 2.62 6.74 -3.77
C GLY A 138 2.20 8.20 -3.99
N ILE A 139 1.84 8.58 -5.21
CA ILE A 139 1.37 9.94 -5.52
C ILE A 139 0.07 10.27 -4.78
N MET A 140 -0.84 9.31 -4.65
CA MET A 140 -2.12 9.50 -3.93
C MET A 140 -1.93 9.92 -2.46
N HIS A 141 -0.85 9.49 -1.81
CA HIS A 141 -0.60 9.84 -0.41
C HIS A 141 -0.36 11.34 -0.21
N GLY A 142 -0.11 12.11 -1.29
CA GLY A 142 -0.17 13.57 -1.28
C GLY A 142 0.93 14.28 -0.47
N THR A 143 1.90 13.55 0.08
CA THR A 143 3.00 14.11 0.88
C THR A 143 4.34 13.56 0.44
N LEU A 144 5.37 14.43 0.41
CA LEU A 144 6.74 14.01 0.06
C LEU A 144 7.34 13.04 1.08
N GLN A 145 6.91 13.13 2.35
CA GLN A 145 7.32 12.22 3.40
C GLN A 145 6.87 10.78 3.10
N GLN A 146 5.60 10.60 2.72
CA GLN A 146 5.04 9.28 2.46
C GLN A 146 5.32 8.77 1.04
N LEU A 147 5.60 9.65 0.08
CA LEU A 147 5.79 9.29 -1.32
C LEU A 147 6.83 8.16 -1.51
N VAL A 148 8.02 8.30 -0.93
CA VAL A 148 9.12 7.32 -1.09
C VAL A 148 8.74 5.98 -0.47
N TYR A 149 8.21 6.02 0.76
CA TYR A 149 7.73 4.83 1.47
C TYR A 149 6.64 4.11 0.69
N ALA A 150 5.60 4.83 0.28
CA ALA A 150 4.44 4.29 -0.39
C ALA A 150 4.80 3.72 -1.77
N ILE A 151 5.62 4.40 -2.57
CA ILE A 151 6.12 3.84 -3.85
C ILE A 151 6.84 2.51 -3.59
N ALA A 152 7.76 2.47 -2.63
CA ALA A 152 8.55 1.27 -2.34
C ALA A 152 7.68 0.12 -1.79
N ALA A 153 6.75 0.42 -0.89
CA ALA A 153 5.76 -0.55 -0.40
C ALA A 153 4.88 -1.06 -1.55
N GLY A 154 4.49 -0.17 -2.47
CA GLY A 154 3.77 -0.50 -3.69
C GLY A 154 4.51 -1.49 -4.58
N PHE A 155 5.84 -1.39 -4.68
CA PHE A 155 6.65 -2.37 -5.42
C PHE A 155 6.59 -3.75 -4.79
N VAL A 156 6.70 -3.84 -3.46
CA VAL A 156 6.62 -5.11 -2.73
C VAL A 156 5.23 -5.73 -2.86
N LEU A 157 4.17 -4.96 -2.62
CA LEU A 157 2.79 -5.43 -2.76
C LEU A 157 2.44 -5.79 -4.21
N GLY A 158 2.93 -5.03 -5.18
CA GLY A 158 2.78 -5.34 -6.61
C GLY A 158 3.45 -6.65 -7.00
N TYR A 159 4.66 -6.92 -6.49
CA TYR A 159 5.33 -8.20 -6.66
C TYR A 159 4.51 -9.34 -6.03
N ILE A 160 4.10 -9.19 -4.77
CA ILE A 160 3.31 -10.22 -4.06
C ILE A 160 2.00 -10.46 -4.79
N PHE A 161 1.29 -9.42 -5.24
CA PHE A 161 0.06 -9.56 -5.99
C PHE A 161 0.23 -10.40 -7.27
N LEU A 162 1.25 -10.11 -8.09
CA LEU A 162 1.48 -10.88 -9.32
C LEU A 162 2.09 -12.25 -9.09
N LYS A 163 2.81 -12.44 -7.98
CA LYS A 163 3.35 -13.74 -7.59
C LYS A 163 2.25 -14.67 -7.08
N THR A 164 1.32 -14.10 -6.31
CA THR A 164 0.30 -14.86 -5.59
C THR A 164 -1.03 -14.93 -6.31
N GLU A 165 -1.27 -13.98 -7.21
CA GLU A 165 -2.51 -13.81 -7.96
C GLU A 165 -3.74 -13.72 -7.04
N ASN A 166 -3.52 -13.30 -5.80
CA ASN A 166 -4.52 -13.28 -4.76
C ASN A 166 -4.53 -11.94 -4.03
N ILE A 167 -5.51 -11.11 -4.39
CA ILE A 167 -5.71 -9.80 -3.77
C ILE A 167 -5.92 -9.88 -2.25
N LYS A 168 -6.48 -10.99 -1.74
CA LYS A 168 -6.73 -11.15 -0.30
C LYS A 168 -5.42 -11.16 0.50
N ILE A 169 -4.33 -11.66 -0.11
CA ILE A 169 -3.01 -11.67 0.54
C ILE A 169 -2.49 -10.25 0.66
N THR A 170 -2.56 -9.44 -0.41
CA THR A 170 -2.02 -8.08 -0.35
C THR A 170 -2.91 -7.14 0.47
N VAL A 171 -4.23 -7.31 0.44
CA VAL A 171 -5.17 -6.63 1.37
C VAL A 171 -4.82 -6.97 2.82
N PHE A 172 -4.60 -8.25 3.14
CA PHE A 172 -4.22 -8.65 4.50
C PHE A 172 -2.88 -8.05 4.93
N LEU A 173 -1.88 -8.07 4.06
CA LEU A 173 -0.56 -7.51 4.33
C LEU A 173 -0.60 -5.99 4.55
N HIS A 174 -1.32 -5.27 3.69
CA HIS A 174 -1.51 -3.83 3.83
C HIS A 174 -2.28 -3.49 5.11
N PHE A 175 -3.39 -4.20 5.38
CA PHE A 175 -4.11 -4.06 6.65
C PHE A 175 -3.20 -4.29 7.85
N LEU A 176 -2.37 -5.34 7.81
CA LEU A 176 -1.47 -5.67 8.90
C LEU A 176 -0.48 -4.53 9.18
N THR A 177 0.11 -3.92 8.14
CA THR A 177 0.99 -2.76 8.29
C THR A 177 0.27 -1.59 8.95
N ASN A 178 -0.90 -1.20 8.44
CA ASN A 178 -1.63 -0.06 8.98
C ASN A 178 -2.15 -0.35 10.40
N PHE A 179 -2.50 -1.60 10.69
CA PHE A 179 -2.90 -2.05 12.03
C PHE A 179 -1.74 -1.95 13.01
N ILE A 180 -0.54 -2.38 12.64
CA ILE A 180 0.67 -2.21 13.47
C ILE A 180 0.92 -0.73 13.77
N SER A 181 0.79 0.15 12.77
CA SER A 181 0.89 1.60 12.98
C SER A 181 -0.17 2.11 13.97
N CYS A 182 -1.43 1.67 13.85
CA CYS A 182 -2.49 2.00 14.82
C CYS A 182 -2.13 1.54 16.24
N VAL A 183 -1.60 0.34 16.39
CA VAL A 183 -1.19 -0.22 17.69
C VAL A 183 -0.06 0.61 18.29
N TYR A 184 0.94 0.99 17.51
CA TYR A 184 2.02 1.85 17.98
C TYR A 184 1.52 3.20 18.47
N MET A 185 0.63 3.84 17.71
CA MET A 185 0.00 5.09 18.13
C MET A 185 -0.75 4.94 19.46
N LEU A 186 -1.53 3.86 19.60
CA LEU A 186 -2.26 3.60 20.85
C LEU A 186 -1.32 3.31 22.04
N ILE A 187 -0.18 2.66 21.79
CA ILE A 187 0.83 2.42 22.83
C ILE A 187 1.45 3.74 23.28
N GLU A 188 1.89 4.58 22.33
CA GLU A 188 2.46 5.90 22.64
C GLU A 188 1.49 6.74 23.46
N MET A 189 0.23 6.81 23.02
CA MET A 189 -0.79 7.59 23.71
C MET A 189 -1.10 7.11 25.14
N ARG A 190 -1.08 5.80 25.39
CA ARG A 190 -1.51 5.22 26.67
C ARG A 190 -0.38 4.99 27.66
N TYR A 191 0.80 4.67 27.16
CA TYR A 191 1.94 4.23 27.95
C TYR A 191 3.17 5.13 27.78
N GLY A 192 3.09 6.14 26.91
CA GLY A 192 4.14 7.11 26.66
C GLY A 192 5.17 6.68 25.62
N THR A 193 6.03 7.63 25.24
CA THR A 193 7.03 7.48 24.18
C THR A 193 8.03 6.35 24.46
N GLU A 194 8.46 6.16 25.72
CA GLU A 194 9.39 5.09 26.08
C GLU A 194 8.84 3.68 25.79
N ALA A 195 7.55 3.46 26.07
CA ALA A 195 6.88 2.19 25.79
C ALA A 195 6.72 1.97 24.28
N TYR A 196 6.41 3.03 23.54
CA TYR A 196 6.36 3.02 22.08
C TYR A 196 7.73 2.65 21.48
N ILE A 197 8.80 3.38 21.84
CA ILE A 197 10.15 3.13 21.34
C ILE A 197 10.59 1.71 21.64
N THR A 198 10.42 1.25 22.89
CA THR A 198 10.82 -0.10 23.30
C THR A 198 10.09 -1.17 22.50
N THR A 199 8.76 -1.05 22.38
CA THR A 199 7.94 -2.02 21.64
C THR A 199 8.29 -2.02 20.15
N HIS A 200 8.49 -0.83 19.58
CA HIS A 200 8.87 -0.65 18.18
C HIS A 200 10.22 -1.30 17.89
N LEU A 201 11.26 -1.03 18.69
CA LEU A 201 12.59 -1.61 18.51
C LEU A 201 12.58 -3.14 18.62
N ILE A 202 11.85 -3.70 19.59
CA ILE A 202 11.73 -5.15 19.75
C ILE A 202 11.09 -5.76 18.48
N PHE A 203 9.95 -5.22 18.05
CA PHE A 203 9.25 -5.72 16.86
C PHE A 203 10.07 -5.56 15.59
N ALA A 204 10.76 -4.43 15.42
CA ALA A 204 11.64 -4.16 14.29
C ALA A 204 12.79 -5.19 14.23
N GLY A 205 13.45 -5.43 15.35
CA GLY A 205 14.53 -6.43 15.44
C GLY A 205 14.07 -7.84 15.07
N PHE A 206 12.92 -8.28 15.62
CA PHE A 206 12.34 -9.58 15.26
C PHE A 206 11.94 -9.64 13.79
N SER A 207 11.25 -8.62 13.27
CA SER A 207 10.75 -8.59 11.89
C SER A 207 11.88 -8.58 10.85
N LEU A 208 12.96 -7.84 11.11
CA LEU A 208 14.15 -7.84 10.26
C LEU A 208 14.81 -9.22 10.24
N LEU A 209 14.99 -9.84 11.41
CA LEU A 209 15.61 -11.16 11.53
C LEU A 209 14.80 -12.24 10.80
N ILE A 210 13.50 -12.35 11.12
CA ILE A 210 12.64 -13.37 10.51
C ILE A 210 12.43 -13.10 9.01
N GLY A 211 12.36 -11.83 8.60
CA GLY A 211 12.22 -11.46 7.21
C GLY A 211 13.46 -11.82 6.40
N PHE A 212 14.65 -11.57 6.96
CA PHE A 212 15.92 -11.94 6.33
C PHE A 212 16.06 -13.47 6.17
N ILE A 213 15.79 -14.22 7.25
CA ILE A 213 15.80 -15.69 7.22
C ILE A 213 14.79 -16.20 6.19
N SER A 214 13.58 -15.64 6.18
CA SER A 214 12.52 -16.02 5.25
C SER A 214 12.89 -15.71 3.80
N ALA A 215 13.56 -14.58 3.54
CA ALA A 215 14.06 -14.23 2.22
C ALA A 215 15.09 -15.25 1.71
N ILE A 216 16.06 -15.64 2.55
CA ILE A 216 17.05 -16.66 2.19
C ILE A 216 16.37 -17.98 1.84
N ILE A 217 15.44 -18.45 2.70
CA ILE A 217 14.72 -19.71 2.48
C ILE A 217 13.87 -19.62 1.21
N TYR A 218 13.14 -18.52 1.03
CA TYR A 218 12.26 -18.29 -0.10
C TYR A 218 13.03 -18.29 -1.41
N PHE A 219 14.09 -17.48 -1.54
CA PHE A 219 14.84 -17.38 -2.79
C PHE A 219 15.63 -18.64 -3.12
N LYS A 220 16.10 -19.40 -2.11
CA LYS A 220 16.69 -20.73 -2.34
C LYS A 220 15.67 -21.76 -2.82
N THR A 221 14.42 -21.68 -2.36
CA THR A 221 13.39 -22.70 -2.62
C THR A 221 12.57 -22.40 -3.88
N TYR A 222 12.20 -21.13 -4.10
CA TYR A 222 11.23 -20.71 -5.13
C TYR A 222 11.81 -19.79 -6.20
N GLY A 223 12.98 -19.18 -5.94
CA GLY A 223 13.62 -18.21 -6.83
C GLY A 223 12.79 -16.95 -7.10
N PHE A 224 13.31 -16.09 -7.99
CA PHE A 224 12.54 -14.97 -8.55
C PHE A 224 11.77 -15.46 -9.78
N SER A 225 10.49 -15.78 -9.61
CA SER A 225 9.63 -16.15 -10.75
C SER A 225 8.28 -15.47 -10.66
N ILE A 226 8.00 -14.63 -11.65
CA ILE A 226 6.66 -14.11 -11.97
C ILE A 226 6.34 -14.61 -13.38
N LYS A 227 5.10 -15.03 -13.64
CA LYS A 227 4.68 -15.55 -14.95
C LYS A 227 4.90 -14.45 -16.01
N LYS A 228 5.52 -14.79 -17.14
CA LYS A 228 5.86 -13.82 -18.20
C LYS A 228 4.59 -13.25 -18.85
N SER A 229 4.56 -11.95 -19.08
CA SER A 229 3.57 -11.25 -19.92
C SER A 229 3.86 -11.44 -21.41
N ASP A 230 2.93 -11.01 -22.28
CA ASP A 230 3.10 -10.96 -23.74
C ASP A 230 4.26 -10.04 -24.20
N ASN A 231 4.92 -9.33 -23.26
CA ASN A 231 6.08 -8.46 -23.48
C ASN A 231 5.80 -7.37 -24.53
N LEU A 232 4.74 -6.60 -24.33
CA LEU A 232 4.53 -5.41 -25.16
C LEU A 232 5.63 -4.36 -24.88
N PRO A 233 6.07 -3.60 -25.91
CA PRO A 233 6.96 -2.46 -25.73
C PRO A 233 6.38 -1.48 -24.71
N ALA A 234 7.21 -0.94 -23.82
CA ALA A 234 6.80 -0.01 -22.76
C ALA A 234 5.95 1.16 -23.29
N GLY A 235 6.26 1.68 -24.48
CA GLY A 235 5.49 2.73 -25.13
C GLY A 235 4.03 2.36 -25.44
N LYS A 236 3.75 1.09 -25.78
CA LYS A 236 2.37 0.61 -25.99
C LYS A 236 1.60 0.49 -24.67
N VAL A 237 2.28 0.06 -23.59
CA VAL A 237 1.70 -0.01 -22.23
C VAL A 237 1.30 1.38 -21.76
N ILE A 238 2.21 2.35 -21.88
CA ILE A 238 1.99 3.77 -21.54
C ILE A 238 0.82 4.33 -22.34
N LEU A 239 0.78 4.09 -23.67
CA LEU A 239 -0.31 4.57 -24.51
C LEU A 239 -1.68 4.00 -24.10
N LEU A 240 -1.76 2.74 -23.66
CA LEU A 240 -3.00 2.13 -23.19
C LEU A 240 -3.49 2.75 -21.87
N ILE A 241 -2.56 3.11 -20.97
CA ILE A 241 -2.88 3.79 -19.72
C ILE A 241 -3.46 5.18 -20.01
N PHE A 242 -2.76 5.99 -20.80
CA PHE A 242 -3.22 7.35 -21.15
C PHE A 242 -4.44 7.36 -22.07
N LYS A 243 -4.76 6.25 -22.76
CA LYS A 243 -6.04 6.14 -23.48
C LYS A 243 -7.20 5.73 -22.60
N SER A 244 -6.95 5.32 -21.36
CA SER A 244 -7.99 4.89 -20.44
C SER A 244 -8.69 6.10 -19.84
N PRO A 245 -10.01 6.31 -20.07
CA PRO A 245 -10.76 7.35 -19.37
C PRO A 245 -10.74 7.18 -17.84
N PHE A 246 -10.41 5.96 -17.37
CA PHE A 246 -10.14 5.69 -15.96
C PHE A 246 -8.97 6.50 -15.42
N PHE A 247 -7.86 6.55 -16.17
CA PHE A 247 -6.64 7.22 -15.73
C PHE A 247 -6.92 8.70 -15.46
N TYR A 248 -7.62 9.39 -16.37
CA TYR A 248 -7.93 10.80 -16.20
C TYR A 248 -8.92 11.09 -15.07
N LEU A 249 -9.99 10.31 -14.93
CA LEU A 249 -10.95 10.50 -13.85
C LEU A 249 -10.30 10.23 -12.49
N PHE A 250 -9.51 9.16 -12.41
CA PHE A 250 -8.73 8.82 -11.22
C PHE A 250 -7.74 9.94 -10.88
N THR A 251 -6.89 10.36 -11.83
CA THR A 251 -5.96 11.48 -11.64
C THR A 251 -6.67 12.78 -11.25
N PHE A 252 -7.86 13.06 -11.77
CA PHE A 252 -8.63 14.25 -11.41
C PHE A 252 -9.14 14.19 -9.97
N ILE A 253 -9.68 13.05 -9.53
CA ILE A 253 -10.11 12.83 -8.14
C ILE A 253 -8.91 12.96 -7.19
N GLU A 254 -7.77 12.36 -7.56
CA GLU A 254 -6.52 12.39 -6.79
C GLU A 254 -5.95 13.82 -6.66
N ILE A 255 -5.86 14.57 -7.77
CA ILE A 255 -5.39 15.97 -7.74
C ILE A 255 -6.35 16.83 -6.91
N GLY A 256 -7.67 16.66 -7.08
CA GLY A 256 -8.66 17.39 -6.29
C GLY A 256 -8.49 17.15 -4.79
N PHE A 257 -8.18 15.91 -4.39
CA PHE A 257 -7.93 15.57 -2.99
C PHE A 257 -6.60 16.12 -2.46
N MET A 258 -5.52 16.03 -3.24
CA MET A 258 -4.23 16.61 -2.87
C MET A 258 -4.37 18.12 -2.63
N VAL A 259 -5.11 18.82 -3.49
CA VAL A 259 -5.41 20.24 -3.31
C VAL A 259 -6.25 20.49 -2.05
N LEU A 260 -7.28 19.68 -1.79
CA LEU A 260 -8.12 19.82 -0.59
C LEU A 260 -7.37 19.58 0.73
N ASN A 261 -6.34 18.72 0.75
CA ASN A 261 -5.51 18.52 1.94
C ASN A 261 -4.46 19.62 2.15
N LEU A 262 -4.15 20.40 1.11
CA LEU A 262 -3.24 21.54 1.18
C LEU A 262 -3.95 22.86 1.59
N LEU A 263 -5.30 22.88 1.58
CA LEU A 263 -6.15 24.02 1.95
C LEU A 263 -6.68 23.90 3.39
#